data_AF-A0A5A9W0A1-F1
#
_entry.id   AF-A0A5A9W0A1-F1
#
_cell.length_a   1.000
_cell.length_b   1.000
_cell.length_c   1.000
_cell.angle_alpha   90.00
_cell.angle_beta   90.00
_cell.angle_gamma   90.00
#
_symmetry.space_group_name_H-M   'P 1'
#
loop_
_entity.id
_entity.type
_entity.pdbx_description
1 polymer ?
#
loop_
_entity_poly.entity_id
_entity_poly.type
_entity_poly.pdbx_seq_one_letter_code
_entity_poly.pdbx_strand_id
1 'polypeptide(L)'
;MTAPRKQPHQRHPLTAADLLGRLDKVKPTGRDRYMACCPAHQDKSPSLSVRFDTSDGRVLIHCFAGCDISDICAAIGLEVADLFPSTDRPHYAGLPDWKRRRLEDAMSHLKLLILMTESAQKAGQALSEKDQDDYQRAVARVAKIKEVLRHG
;
A
#
# COMPACT_ATOMS: atom_id res chain seq x y z
N MET A 1 10.08 32.10 -17.26
CA MET A 1 8.91 31.48 -17.90
C MET A 1 8.76 30.08 -17.31
N THR A 2 7.99 29.96 -16.24
CA THR A 2 7.84 28.70 -15.48
C THR A 2 6.68 27.93 -16.11
N ALA A 3 6.92 26.69 -16.55
CA ALA A 3 5.87 25.84 -17.10
C ALA A 3 4.73 25.67 -16.05
N PRO A 4 3.45 25.68 -16.46
CA PRO A 4 2.35 25.53 -15.54
C PRO A 4 2.39 24.14 -14.90
N ARG A 5 2.37 24.10 -13.57
CA ARG A 5 2.26 22.87 -12.76
C ARG A 5 0.94 22.19 -13.16
N LYS A 6 1.01 21.01 -13.80
CA LYS A 6 -0.20 20.24 -14.17
C LYS A 6 -1.00 19.96 -12.89
N GLN A 7 -2.30 20.28 -12.92
CA GLN A 7 -3.18 20.12 -11.76
C GLN A 7 -3.33 18.62 -11.42
N PRO A 8 -3.27 18.24 -10.12
CA PRO A 8 -3.13 16.85 -9.69
C PRO A 8 -4.37 15.95 -9.85
N HIS A 9 -5.48 16.45 -10.42
CA HIS A 9 -6.79 15.80 -10.33
C HIS A 9 -7.30 15.16 -11.64
N GLN A 10 -6.48 15.00 -12.68
CA GLN A 10 -6.87 14.34 -13.95
C GLN A 10 -5.76 13.48 -14.56
N ARG A 11 -5.04 12.69 -13.75
CA ARG A 11 -4.09 11.71 -14.30
C ARG A 11 -4.86 10.52 -14.86
N HIS A 12 -4.93 10.41 -16.18
CA HIS A 12 -5.46 9.22 -16.84
C HIS A 12 -4.50 8.04 -16.60
N PRO A 13 -5.00 6.80 -16.47
CA PRO A 13 -4.15 5.63 -16.29
C PRO A 13 -3.20 5.49 -17.48
N LEU A 14 -1.90 5.40 -17.20
CA LEU A 14 -0.85 5.21 -18.20
C LEU A 14 -1.06 3.86 -18.91
N THR A 15 -1.40 3.89 -20.20
CA THR A 15 -1.62 2.65 -20.95
C THR A 15 -0.30 2.04 -21.40
N ALA A 16 -0.33 0.75 -21.74
CA ALA A 16 0.84 0.07 -22.30
C ALA A 16 1.32 0.72 -23.61
N ALA A 17 0.39 1.15 -24.45
CA ALA A 17 0.71 1.86 -25.69
C ALA A 17 1.43 3.20 -25.40
N ASP A 18 0.96 3.97 -24.41
CA ASP A 18 1.53 5.29 -24.08
C ASP A 18 2.98 5.22 -23.61
N LEU A 19 3.32 4.20 -22.82
CA LEU A 19 4.68 4.04 -22.30
C LEU A 19 5.60 3.33 -23.30
N LEU A 20 5.14 2.24 -23.92
CA LEU A 20 5.99 1.48 -24.85
C LEU A 20 6.30 2.27 -26.13
N GLY A 21 5.41 3.17 -26.56
CA GLY A 21 5.66 4.07 -27.70
C GLY A 21 6.78 5.10 -27.46
N ARG A 22 7.24 5.25 -26.21
CA ARG A 22 8.33 6.18 -25.83
C ARG A 22 9.68 5.48 -25.64
N LEU A 23 9.75 4.18 -25.88
CA LEU A 23 10.91 3.35 -25.61
C LEU A 23 11.46 2.71 -26.88
N ASP A 24 12.78 2.51 -26.92
CA ASP A 24 13.47 1.88 -28.03
C ASP A 24 13.67 0.38 -27.83
N LYS A 25 13.71 -0.37 -28.95
CA LYS A 25 13.98 -1.82 -28.99
C LYS A 25 13.10 -2.65 -28.04
N VAL A 26 11.82 -2.26 -27.93
CA VAL A 26 10.83 -2.94 -27.11
C VAL A 26 10.63 -4.37 -27.59
N LYS A 27 10.71 -5.33 -26.66
CA LYS A 27 10.46 -6.76 -26.89
C LYS A 27 9.58 -7.35 -25.79
N PRO A 28 8.50 -8.06 -26.12
CA PRO A 28 7.71 -8.77 -25.12
C PRO A 28 8.50 -9.94 -24.53
N THR A 29 8.40 -10.16 -23.21
CA THR A 29 9.03 -11.29 -22.49
C THR A 29 8.01 -12.12 -21.70
N GLY A 30 6.74 -11.79 -21.81
CA GLY A 30 5.63 -12.52 -21.23
C GLY A 30 4.36 -11.68 -21.25
N ARG A 31 3.28 -12.22 -20.66
CA ARG A 31 2.04 -11.47 -20.46
C ARG A 31 2.33 -10.21 -19.62
N ASP A 32 1.99 -9.05 -20.16
CA ASP A 32 2.16 -7.73 -19.54
C ASP A 32 3.62 -7.38 -19.18
N ARG A 33 4.61 -8.02 -19.81
CA ARG A 33 6.05 -7.79 -19.55
C ARG A 33 6.85 -7.53 -20.82
N TYR A 34 7.74 -6.55 -20.74
CA TYR A 34 8.56 -6.08 -21.84
C TYR A 34 9.99 -5.79 -21.39
N MET A 35 10.93 -5.93 -22.32
CA MET A 35 12.28 -5.39 -22.20
C MET A 35 12.46 -4.28 -23.23
N ALA A 36 13.12 -3.19 -22.85
CA ALA A 36 13.44 -2.08 -23.73
C ALA A 36 14.83 -1.52 -23.40
N CYS A 37 15.35 -0.66 -24.28
CA CYS A 37 16.52 0.15 -23.95
C CYS A 37 16.16 1.19 -22.89
N CYS A 38 17.01 1.34 -21.88
CA CYS A 38 16.82 2.36 -20.87
C CYS A 38 17.10 3.75 -21.48
N PRO A 39 16.17 4.71 -21.36
CA PRO A 39 16.36 6.05 -21.89
C PRO A 39 17.26 6.93 -21.01
N ALA A 40 17.52 6.54 -19.77
CA ALA A 40 18.33 7.29 -18.81
C ALA A 40 19.85 7.09 -18.99
N HIS A 41 20.27 6.15 -19.83
CA HIS A 41 21.68 5.96 -20.20
C HIS A 41 21.81 5.60 -21.67
N GLN A 42 23.03 5.65 -22.20
CA GLN A 42 23.30 5.20 -23.57
C GLN A 42 23.22 3.68 -23.65
N ASP A 43 22.02 3.18 -23.90
CA ASP A 43 21.76 1.76 -23.88
C ASP A 43 21.81 1.14 -25.29
N LYS A 44 22.65 0.11 -25.47
CA LYS A 44 22.79 -0.61 -26.75
C LYS A 44 21.96 -1.89 -26.76
N SER A 45 21.72 -2.48 -25.60
CA SER A 45 21.04 -3.77 -25.40
C SER A 45 19.96 -3.62 -24.34
N PRO A 46 18.70 -4.03 -24.59
CA PRO A 46 17.60 -3.79 -23.65
C PRO A 46 17.93 -4.13 -22.19
N SER A 47 18.01 -3.11 -21.35
CA SER A 47 18.31 -3.21 -19.91
C SER A 47 17.15 -2.77 -19.01
N LEU A 48 16.08 -2.21 -19.59
CA LEU A 48 14.89 -1.77 -18.88
C LEU A 48 13.82 -2.85 -18.92
N SER A 49 13.47 -3.40 -17.77
CA SER A 49 12.30 -4.23 -17.57
C SER A 49 11.08 -3.34 -17.33
N VAL A 50 9.98 -3.61 -18.03
CA VAL A 50 8.69 -2.94 -17.87
C VAL A 50 7.63 -4.01 -17.64
N ARG A 51 6.84 -3.86 -16.57
CA ARG A 51 5.70 -4.74 -16.28
C ARG A 51 4.46 -3.91 -15.96
N PHE A 52 3.35 -4.22 -16.62
CA PHE A 52 2.04 -3.68 -16.29
C PHE A 52 1.34 -4.63 -15.32
N ASP A 53 1.08 -4.18 -14.10
CA ASP A 53 0.36 -4.96 -13.12
C ASP A 53 -1.15 -4.80 -13.33
N THR A 54 -1.78 -5.86 -13.84
CA THR A 54 -3.22 -5.87 -14.14
C THR A 54 -4.08 -6.05 -12.89
N SER A 55 -3.50 -6.39 -11.73
CA SER A 55 -4.24 -6.56 -10.48
C SER A 55 -4.53 -5.23 -9.79
N ASP A 56 -3.60 -4.27 -9.90
CA ASP A 56 -3.67 -3.00 -9.18
C ASP A 56 -3.42 -1.77 -10.06
N GLY A 57 -3.16 -1.95 -11.36
CA GLY A 57 -3.01 -0.88 -12.35
C GLY A 57 -1.66 -0.17 -12.33
N ARG A 58 -0.67 -0.65 -11.56
CA ARG A 58 0.67 -0.04 -11.48
C ARG A 58 1.55 -0.46 -12.65
N VAL A 59 2.50 0.39 -12.99
CA VAL A 59 3.61 0.07 -13.91
C VAL A 59 4.89 -0.06 -13.13
N LEU A 60 5.50 -1.24 -13.18
CA LEU A 60 6.80 -1.51 -12.57
C LEU A 60 7.88 -1.37 -13.63
N ILE A 61 8.86 -0.53 -13.35
CA ILE A 61 10.05 -0.37 -14.18
C ILE A 61 11.32 -0.65 -13.37
N HIS A 62 12.27 -1.31 -13.99
CA HIS A 62 13.57 -1.57 -13.38
C HIS A 62 14.67 -1.60 -14.44
N CYS A 63 15.68 -0.77 -14.29
CA CYS A 63 16.87 -0.82 -15.11
C CYS A 63 17.95 -1.67 -14.43
N PHE A 64 18.39 -2.74 -15.10
CA PHE A 64 19.44 -3.62 -14.59
C PHE A 64 20.84 -2.98 -14.58
N ALA A 65 21.00 -1.79 -15.17
CA ALA A 65 22.23 -1.00 -15.08
C ALA A 65 22.24 -0.04 -13.86
N GLY A 66 21.13 0.05 -13.11
CA GLY A 66 21.06 0.82 -11.87
C GLY A 66 20.60 2.27 -12.00
N CYS A 67 20.00 2.66 -13.13
CA CYS A 67 19.41 4.01 -13.27
C CYS A 67 18.26 4.23 -12.29
N ASP A 68 18.16 5.45 -11.78
CA ASP A 68 17.06 5.87 -10.93
C ASP A 68 15.74 5.96 -11.71
N ILE A 69 14.65 5.57 -11.04
CA ILE A 69 13.29 5.57 -11.62
C ILE A 69 12.90 6.98 -12.09
N SER A 70 13.27 8.02 -11.32
CA SER A 70 13.01 9.42 -11.68
C SER A 70 13.64 9.81 -13.00
N ASP A 71 14.88 9.37 -13.25
CA ASP A 71 15.63 9.72 -14.46
C ASP A 71 15.06 9.00 -15.67
N ILE A 72 14.66 7.73 -15.49
CA ILE A 72 13.97 6.97 -16.53
C ILE A 72 12.66 7.65 -16.93
N CYS A 73 11.83 8.00 -15.96
CA CYS A 73 10.56 8.70 -16.19
C CYS A 73 10.78 10.06 -16.88
N ALA A 74 11.72 10.86 -16.37
CA ALA A 74 12.01 12.18 -16.92
C ALA A 74 12.48 12.10 -18.39
N ALA A 75 13.32 11.12 -18.73
CA ALA A 75 13.83 10.93 -20.09
C ALA A 75 12.72 10.63 -21.12
N ILE A 76 11.59 10.08 -20.69
CA ILE A 76 10.41 9.82 -21.54
C ILE A 76 9.25 10.78 -21.25
N GLY A 77 9.48 11.87 -20.53
CA GLY A 77 8.47 12.89 -20.25
C GLY A 77 7.29 12.41 -19.39
N LEU A 78 7.58 11.54 -18.43
CA LEU A 78 6.66 11.07 -17.39
C LEU A 78 7.15 11.53 -16.01
N GLU A 79 6.23 11.58 -15.06
CA GLU A 79 6.56 11.66 -13.64
C GLU A 79 6.47 10.26 -13.01
N VAL A 80 7.20 10.02 -11.91
CA VAL A 80 7.11 8.76 -11.15
C VAL A 80 5.66 8.46 -10.75
N ALA A 81 4.88 9.50 -10.46
CA ALA A 81 3.49 9.37 -10.07
C ALA A 81 2.56 8.91 -11.22
N ASP A 82 2.98 9.01 -12.48
CA ASP A 82 2.22 8.48 -13.62
C ASP A 82 2.32 6.95 -13.72
N LEU A 83 3.29 6.32 -13.04
CA LEU A 83 3.41 4.85 -12.95
C LEU A 83 2.34 4.22 -12.03
N PHE A 84 1.60 5.04 -11.31
CA PHE A 84 0.60 4.60 -10.35
C PHE A 84 -0.78 5.08 -10.79
N PRO A 85 -1.82 4.24 -10.71
CA PRO A 85 -3.17 4.68 -11.05
C PRO A 85 -3.62 5.73 -10.04
N SER A 86 -4.38 6.72 -10.52
CA SER A 86 -5.03 7.75 -9.71
C SER A 86 -6.18 7.15 -8.91
N THR A 87 -5.87 6.29 -7.95
CA THR A 87 -6.89 5.69 -7.09
C THR A 87 -6.76 6.29 -5.71
N ASP A 88 -7.86 6.73 -5.12
CA ASP A 88 -7.97 7.05 -3.68
C ASP A 88 -7.78 5.82 -2.77
N ARG A 89 -7.34 4.69 -3.32
CA ARG A 89 -7.13 3.45 -2.56
C ARG A 89 -5.73 3.46 -1.97
N PRO A 90 -5.59 3.48 -0.63
CA PRO A 90 -4.30 3.31 -0.01
C PRO A 90 -3.70 1.96 -0.42
N HIS A 91 -2.39 1.94 -0.71
CA HIS A 91 -1.64 0.77 -1.20
C HIS A 91 -1.57 -0.44 -0.25
N TYR A 92 -2.35 -0.42 0.84
CA TYR A 92 -2.71 -1.55 1.68
C TYR A 92 -4.24 -1.55 1.80
N ALA A 93 -4.92 -2.19 0.86
CA ALA A 93 -6.35 -2.41 0.95
C ALA A 93 -6.61 -3.43 2.07
N GLY A 94 -6.87 -2.95 3.29
CA GLY A 94 -7.24 -3.83 4.39
C GLY A 94 -6.09 -4.24 5.32
N LEU A 95 -6.43 -4.53 6.57
CA LEU A 95 -5.64 -5.36 7.46
C LEU A 95 -5.49 -6.75 6.84
N PRO A 96 -4.26 -7.27 6.66
CA PRO A 96 -4.06 -8.66 6.26
C PRO A 96 -4.77 -9.63 7.19
N ASP A 97 -5.28 -10.75 6.66
CA ASP A 97 -6.07 -11.73 7.42
C ASP A 97 -5.39 -12.18 8.72
N TRP A 98 -4.08 -12.45 8.69
CA TRP A 98 -3.33 -12.84 9.88
C TRP A 98 -3.34 -11.77 10.98
N LYS A 99 -3.31 -10.48 10.59
CA LYS A 99 -3.30 -9.35 11.50
C LYS A 99 -4.70 -9.11 12.06
N ARG A 100 -5.72 -9.23 11.21
CA ARG A 100 -7.14 -9.19 11.62
C ARG A 100 -7.42 -10.29 12.66
N ARG A 101 -7.06 -11.54 12.37
CA ARG A 101 -7.25 -12.67 13.28
C ARG A 101 -6.58 -12.44 14.64
N ARG A 102 -5.32 -11.97 14.64
CA ARG A 102 -4.59 -11.66 15.88
C ARG A 102 -5.29 -10.58 16.71
N LEU A 103 -5.86 -9.56 16.06
CA LEU A 103 -6.61 -8.50 16.75
C LEU A 103 -7.92 -9.03 17.33
N GLU A 104 -8.63 -9.89 16.60
CA GLU A 104 -9.85 -10.56 17.06
C GLU A 104 -9.59 -11.48 18.26
N ASP A 105 -8.52 -12.27 18.22
CA ASP A 105 -8.09 -13.13 19.32
C ASP A 105 -7.74 -12.29 20.57
N ALA A 106 -6.95 -11.23 20.39
CA ALA A 106 -6.62 -10.31 21.48
C ALA A 106 -7.87 -9.64 22.08
N MET A 107 -8.82 -9.21 21.24
CA MET A 107 -10.08 -8.64 21.69
C MET A 107 -10.92 -9.66 22.47
N SER A 108 -10.94 -10.92 22.05
CA SER A 108 -11.68 -12.00 22.72
C SER A 108 -11.16 -12.22 24.14
N HIS A 109 -9.84 -12.28 24.33
CA HIS A 109 -9.24 -12.41 25.66
C HIS A 109 -9.53 -11.20 26.56
N LEU A 110 -9.43 -9.98 26.02
CA LEU A 110 -9.72 -8.78 26.79
C LEU A 110 -11.20 -8.69 27.20
N LYS A 111 -12.12 -9.12 26.32
CA LYS A 111 -13.55 -9.21 26.66
C LYS A 111 -13.83 -10.19 27.77
N LEU A 112 -13.11 -11.31 27.84
CA LEU A 112 -13.25 -12.26 28.94
C LEU A 112 -12.91 -11.61 30.29
N LEU A 113 -11.79 -10.87 30.35
CA LEU A 113 -11.39 -10.13 31.55
C LEU A 113 -12.48 -9.12 31.94
N ILE A 114 -12.94 -8.29 30.99
CA ILE A 114 -14.02 -7.31 31.21
C ILE A 114 -15.28 -7.98 31.78
N LEU A 115 -15.73 -9.08 31.16
CA LEU A 115 -16.93 -9.80 31.58
C LEU A 115 -16.79 -10.37 33.00
N MET A 116 -15.63 -10.95 33.32
CA MET A 116 -15.37 -11.48 34.66
C MET A 116 -15.37 -10.38 35.71
N THR A 117 -14.70 -9.25 35.42
CA THR A 117 -14.66 -8.09 36.32
C THR A 117 -16.06 -7.51 36.54
N GLU A 118 -16.85 -7.32 35.48
CA GLU A 118 -18.23 -6.82 35.57
C GLU A 118 -19.14 -7.77 36.36
N SER A 119 -18.94 -9.09 36.20
CA SER A 119 -19.66 -10.11 36.97
C SER A 119 -19.34 -10.02 38.47
N ALA A 120 -18.06 -9.90 38.83
CA ALA A 120 -17.61 -9.74 40.21
C ALA A 120 -18.20 -8.46 40.85
N GLN A 121 -18.14 -7.33 40.14
CA GLN A 121 -18.73 -6.07 40.59
C GLN A 121 -20.24 -6.17 40.81
N LYS A 122 -20.98 -6.80 39.89
CA LYS A 122 -22.43 -7.04 40.03
C LYS A 122 -22.76 -7.92 41.23
N ALA A 123 -21.88 -8.84 41.59
CA ALA A 123 -22.00 -9.65 42.81
C ALA A 123 -21.61 -8.87 44.09
N GLY A 124 -21.30 -7.58 43.99
CA GLY A 124 -20.93 -6.74 45.13
C GLY A 124 -19.50 -6.94 45.63
N GLN A 125 -18.65 -7.64 44.86
CA GLN A 125 -17.26 -7.84 45.23
C GLN A 125 -16.46 -6.57 44.99
N ALA A 126 -15.68 -6.15 46.00
CA ALA A 126 -14.73 -5.05 45.84
C ALA A 126 -13.56 -5.52 44.97
N LEU A 127 -13.24 -4.74 43.94
CA LEU A 127 -12.05 -4.99 43.11
C LEU A 127 -10.80 -4.44 43.76
N SER A 128 -9.68 -5.11 43.54
CA SER A 128 -8.38 -4.52 43.84
C SER A 128 -8.09 -3.35 42.91
N GLU A 129 -7.24 -2.41 43.35
CA GLU A 129 -6.78 -1.29 42.51
C GLU A 129 -6.15 -1.78 41.19
N LYS A 130 -5.35 -2.85 41.27
CA LYS A 130 -4.76 -3.48 40.08
C LYS A 130 -5.81 -4.03 39.12
N ASP A 131 -6.87 -4.69 39.63
CA ASP A 131 -7.93 -5.25 38.77
C ASP A 131 -8.76 -4.15 38.12
N GLN A 132 -8.98 -3.04 38.84
CA GLN A 132 -9.63 -1.84 38.30
C GLN A 132 -8.79 -1.24 37.16
N ASP A 133 -7.48 -1.13 37.32
CA ASP A 133 -6.57 -0.66 36.26
C ASP A 133 -6.53 -1.61 35.06
N ASP A 134 -6.45 -2.91 35.31
CA ASP A 134 -6.49 -3.95 34.28
C ASP A 134 -7.80 -3.88 33.48
N TYR A 135 -8.93 -3.65 34.16
CA TYR A 135 -10.23 -3.45 33.53
C TYR A 135 -10.24 -2.22 32.61
N GLN A 136 -9.81 -1.05 33.12
CA GLN A 136 -9.79 0.18 32.31
C GLN A 136 -8.89 0.04 31.08
N ARG A 137 -7.71 -0.58 31.24
CA ARG A 137 -6.81 -0.88 30.12
C ARG A 137 -7.45 -1.83 29.12
N ALA A 138 -8.15 -2.86 29.57
CA ALA A 138 -8.83 -3.79 28.69
C ALA A 138 -9.94 -3.10 27.88
N VAL A 139 -10.78 -2.27 28.51
CA VAL A 139 -11.83 -1.48 27.85
C VAL A 139 -11.26 -0.58 26.75
N ALA A 140 -10.21 0.19 27.08
CA ALA A 140 -9.56 1.09 26.14
C ALA A 140 -8.95 0.33 24.94
N ARG A 141 -8.30 -0.82 25.19
CA ARG A 141 -7.72 -1.65 24.12
C ARG A 141 -8.79 -2.28 23.23
N VAL A 142 -9.91 -2.74 23.78
CA VAL A 142 -11.04 -3.25 22.99
C VAL A 142 -11.61 -2.16 22.08
N ALA A 143 -11.77 -0.93 22.59
CA ALA A 143 -12.21 0.20 21.77
C ALA A 143 -11.25 0.48 20.61
N LYS A 144 -9.94 0.50 20.89
CA LYS A 144 -8.91 0.71 19.86
C LYS A 144 -8.89 -0.40 18.82
N ILE A 145 -9.00 -1.66 19.24
CA ILE A 145 -9.05 -2.80 18.32
C ILE A 145 -10.28 -2.70 17.41
N LYS A 146 -11.46 -2.35 17.93
CA LYS A 146 -12.68 -2.16 17.13
C LYS A 146 -12.54 -1.06 16.08
N GLU A 147 -11.88 0.04 16.41
CA GLU A 147 -11.58 1.13 15.46
C GLU A 147 -10.68 0.62 14.33
N VAL A 148 -9.59 -0.07 14.69
CA VAL A 148 -8.65 -0.64 13.73
C VAL A 148 -9.33 -1.68 12.85
N LEU A 149 -10.18 -2.57 13.37
CA LEU A 149 -10.90 -3.56 12.56
C LEU A 149 -11.96 -2.95 11.63
N ARG A 150 -12.48 -1.76 11.94
CA ARG A 150 -13.51 -1.07 11.14
C ARG A 150 -12.90 -0.29 9.97
N HIS A 151 -11.75 0.35 10.20
CA HIS A 151 -11.13 1.27 9.24
C HIS A 151 -9.83 0.75 8.63
N GLY A 152 -9.28 -0.32 9.21
CA GLY A 152 -8.07 -1.00 8.76
C GLY A 152 -8.39 -2.12 7.80
#